data_AF-A0A2M7RJ64-F1
#
_entry.id   AF-A0A2M7RJ64-F1
#
_cell.length_a   1.000
_cell.length_b   1.000
_cell.length_c   1.000
_cell.angle_alpha   90.00
_cell.angle_beta   90.00
_cell.angle_gamma   90.00
#
_symmetry.space_group_name_H-M   'P 1'
#
loop_
_entity.id
_entity.type
_entity.pdbx_description
1 polymer ?
#
loop_
_entity_poly.entity_id
_entity_poly.type
_entity_poly.pdbx_seq_one_letter_code
_entity_poly.pdbx_strand_id
1 'polypeptide(L)'
;MSTTKNGNASFLEESNKVSMIATATTVILLVAAAIAGYYWGVADARSIDTKNSSGQNNGLGQLVLDSSLPTPPAPSEIYAYSGEVTSIEGKTVYLKTSVQENGVLVEKDLIIATSDNTQFSKLDITKPPVPPGATENQAEREQTIQLNEVQVGDRVIAQSNENVKEKTEFQATKIRVLATEL
;
A
#
# COMPACT_ATOMS: atom_id res chain seq x y z
N MET A 1 -12.44 -70.89 -46.58
CA MET A 1 -11.81 -69.57 -46.83
C MET A 1 -12.82 -68.51 -46.38
N SER A 2 -12.73 -68.07 -45.12
CA SER A 2 -13.56 -67.00 -44.58
C SER A 2 -12.72 -66.25 -43.55
N THR A 3 -12.32 -65.03 -43.91
CA THR A 3 -11.48 -64.16 -43.10
C THR A 3 -12.39 -63.15 -42.41
N THR A 4 -12.63 -63.34 -41.11
CA THR A 4 -13.34 -62.38 -40.27
C THR A 4 -12.42 -61.19 -39.99
N LYS A 5 -12.77 -60.01 -40.50
CA LYS A 5 -11.97 -58.79 -40.40
C LYS A 5 -12.30 -58.03 -39.11
N ASN A 6 -11.25 -57.73 -38.36
CA ASN A 6 -11.19 -56.92 -37.14
C ASN A 6 -12.07 -55.64 -37.18
N GLY A 7 -13.10 -55.58 -36.34
CA GLY A 7 -13.91 -54.38 -36.09
C GLY A 7 -13.59 -53.63 -34.78
N ASN A 8 -12.59 -54.08 -34.01
CA ASN A 8 -12.39 -53.59 -32.63
C ASN A 8 -11.43 -52.40 -32.50
N ALA A 9 -10.70 -52.03 -33.55
CA ALA A 9 -9.67 -50.99 -33.45
C ALA A 9 -10.23 -49.55 -33.54
N SER A 10 -11.29 -49.32 -34.30
CA SER A 10 -11.88 -47.98 -34.47
C SER A 10 -12.66 -47.50 -33.25
N PHE A 11 -13.24 -48.43 -32.47
CA PHE A 11 -14.07 -48.09 -31.31
C PHE A 11 -13.26 -47.58 -30.11
N LEU A 12 -12.01 -48.05 -29.97
CA LEU A 12 -11.10 -47.65 -28.88
C LEU A 12 -10.54 -46.24 -29.07
N GLU A 13 -10.42 -45.77 -30.32
CA GLU A 13 -9.90 -44.42 -30.60
C GLU A 13 -10.96 -43.34 -30.37
N GLU A 14 -12.23 -43.61 -30.69
CA GLU A 14 -13.34 -42.70 -30.41
C GLU A 14 -13.64 -42.59 -28.92
N SER A 15 -13.56 -43.69 -28.16
CA SER A 15 -13.79 -43.66 -26.70
C SER A 15 -12.75 -42.82 -25.95
N ASN A 16 -11.49 -42.83 -26.40
CA ASN A 16 -10.42 -42.05 -25.77
C ASN A 16 -10.56 -40.55 -26.05
N LYS A 17 -11.03 -40.15 -27.23
CA LYS A 17 -11.30 -38.74 -27.58
C LYS A 17 -12.46 -38.19 -26.75
N VAL A 18 -13.55 -38.96 -26.59
CA VAL A 18 -14.69 -38.56 -25.76
C VAL A 18 -14.30 -38.43 -24.28
N SER A 19 -13.48 -39.35 -23.77
CA SER A 19 -12.98 -39.31 -22.39
C SER A 19 -12.05 -38.11 -22.13
N MET A 20 -11.15 -37.79 -23.07
CA MET A 20 -10.30 -36.60 -22.95
C MET A 20 -11.10 -35.29 -22.97
N ILE A 21 -12.10 -35.18 -23.86
CA ILE A 21 -12.94 -33.98 -23.94
C ILE A 21 -13.73 -33.80 -22.63
N ALA A 22 -14.34 -34.88 -22.11
CA ALA A 22 -15.08 -34.82 -20.84
C ALA A 22 -14.18 -34.42 -19.66
N THR A 23 -12.94 -34.91 -19.63
CA THR A 23 -11.96 -34.56 -18.59
C THR A 23 -11.56 -33.08 -18.68
N ALA A 24 -11.27 -32.58 -19.88
CA ALA A 24 -10.91 -31.17 -20.10
C ALA A 24 -12.05 -30.21 -19.72
N THR A 25 -13.30 -30.53 -20.09
CA THR A 25 -14.46 -29.72 -19.70
C THR A 25 -14.67 -29.68 -18.19
N THR A 26 -14.46 -30.80 -17.50
CA THR A 26 -14.59 -30.88 -16.03
C THR A 26 -13.54 -30.01 -15.32
N VAL A 27 -12.29 -30.02 -15.80
CA VAL A 27 -11.22 -29.19 -15.23
C VAL A 27 -11.51 -27.69 -15.44
N ILE A 28 -11.99 -27.29 -16.62
CA ILE A 28 -12.34 -25.89 -16.89
C ILE A 28 -13.47 -25.41 -15.95
N LEU A 29 -14.50 -26.23 -15.73
CA LEU A 29 -15.59 -25.90 -14.81
C LEU A 29 -15.12 -25.75 -13.37
N LEU A 30 -14.20 -26.61 -12.91
CA LEU A 30 -13.61 -26.51 -11.57
C LEU A 30 -12.81 -25.23 -11.38
N VAL A 31 -12.00 -24.84 -12.37
CA VAL A 31 -11.21 -23.60 -12.33
C VAL A 31 -12.13 -22.37 -12.33
N ALA A 32 -13.17 -22.36 -13.17
CA ALA A 32 -14.14 -21.27 -13.21
C ALA A 32 -14.91 -21.13 -11.87
N ALA A 33 -15.31 -22.24 -11.26
CA ALA A 33 -15.97 -22.24 -9.95
C ALA A 33 -15.04 -21.74 -8.82
N ALA A 34 -13.75 -22.11 -8.85
CA ALA A 34 -12.77 -21.63 -7.88
C ALA A 34 -12.55 -20.11 -8.00
N ILE A 35 -12.46 -19.59 -9.22
CA ILE A 35 -12.32 -18.15 -9.47
C ILE A 35 -13.58 -17.40 -9.01
N ALA A 36 -14.77 -17.89 -9.37
CA ALA A 36 -16.04 -17.27 -8.94
C ALA A 36 -16.18 -17.26 -7.41
N GLY A 37 -15.81 -18.36 -6.74
CA GLY A 37 -15.79 -18.46 -5.28
C GLY A 37 -14.82 -17.48 -4.61
N TYR A 38 -13.64 -17.28 -5.19
CA TYR A 38 -12.67 -16.30 -4.68
C TYR A 38 -13.22 -14.86 -4.75
N TYR A 39 -13.85 -14.47 -5.85
CA TYR A 39 -14.42 -13.12 -5.99
C TYR A 39 -15.67 -12.90 -5.13
N TRP A 40 -16.50 -13.92 -4.92
CA TRP A 40 -17.65 -13.81 -4.00
C TRP A 40 -17.22 -13.75 -2.53
N GLY A 41 -16.23 -14.55 -2.11
CA GLY A 41 -15.76 -14.55 -0.72
C GLY A 41 -15.10 -13.25 -0.27
N VAL A 42 -14.46 -12.51 -1.18
CA VAL A 42 -13.80 -11.22 -0.87
C VAL A 42 -14.81 -10.05 -0.78
N ALA A 43 -16.00 -10.19 -1.36
CA ALA A 43 -17.02 -9.14 -1.34
C ALA A 43 -17.78 -9.06 0.01
N ASP A 44 -18.04 -10.21 0.66
CA ASP A 44 -18.76 -10.25 1.95
C ASP A 44 -17.88 -9.96 3.18
N ALA A 45 -16.55 -10.04 3.04
CA ALA A 45 -15.62 -9.73 4.15
C ALA A 45 -15.45 -8.21 4.42
N ARG A 46 -16.03 -7.32 3.61
CA ARG A 46 -15.85 -5.86 3.72
C ARG A 46 -17.01 -5.12 4.39
N SER A 47 -18.03 -5.82 4.89
CA SER A 47 -19.25 -5.20 5.44
C SER A 47 -19.48 -5.40 6.95
N ILE A 48 -18.50 -5.95 7.70
CA ILE A 48 -18.66 -6.23 9.15
C ILE A 48 -18.06 -5.15 10.08
N ASP A 49 -17.13 -4.29 9.64
CA ASP A 49 -16.40 -3.41 10.59
C ASP A 49 -16.83 -1.93 10.67
N THR A 50 -17.98 -1.53 10.11
CA THR A 50 -18.39 -0.12 10.13
C THR A 50 -19.66 0.17 10.95
N LYS A 51 -19.89 -0.50 12.08
CA LYS A 51 -21.04 -0.19 12.96
C LYS A 51 -20.79 -0.14 14.48
N ASN A 52 -19.55 -0.20 14.97
CA ASN A 52 -19.30 -0.20 16.43
C ASN A 52 -18.23 0.79 16.95
N SER A 53 -18.05 1.95 16.30
CA SER A 53 -17.19 3.03 16.84
C SER A 53 -18.02 4.23 17.32
N SER A 54 -19.01 3.98 18.16
CA SER A 54 -19.78 5.03 18.84
C SER A 54 -20.02 4.64 20.28
N GLY A 55 -19.00 4.75 21.13
CA GLY A 55 -19.19 4.70 22.57
C GLY A 55 -17.99 4.19 23.36
N GLN A 56 -17.09 5.11 23.74
CA GLN A 56 -16.49 5.24 25.08
C GLN A 56 -15.23 6.11 25.01
N ASN A 57 -15.40 7.43 25.12
CA ASN A 57 -14.32 8.29 25.60
C ASN A 57 -14.49 8.43 27.11
N ASN A 58 -13.77 7.61 27.86
CA ASN A 58 -13.56 7.83 29.29
C ASN A 58 -12.33 8.76 29.46
N GLY A 59 -12.56 9.96 29.99
CA GLY A 59 -11.70 10.48 31.06
C GLY A 59 -10.45 11.29 30.72
N LEU A 60 -10.38 12.03 29.60
CA LEU A 60 -9.45 13.16 29.48
C LEU A 60 -10.20 14.37 28.92
N GLY A 61 -10.16 15.47 29.66
CA GLY A 61 -10.92 16.69 29.38
C GLY A 61 -10.85 17.08 27.91
N GLN A 62 -12.02 17.09 27.28
CA GLN A 62 -12.21 17.62 25.94
C GLN A 62 -11.87 19.11 26.01
N LEU A 63 -10.65 19.48 25.61
CA LEU A 63 -10.37 20.84 25.18
C LEU A 63 -11.31 21.07 24.00
N VAL A 64 -12.47 21.66 24.26
CA VAL A 64 -13.33 22.22 23.23
C VAL A 64 -12.48 23.33 22.62
N LEU A 65 -11.74 22.98 21.56
CA LEU A 65 -11.04 23.95 20.74
C LEU A 65 -12.13 24.87 20.22
N ASP A 66 -12.20 26.07 20.81
CA ASP A 66 -13.13 27.12 20.43
C ASP A 66 -12.99 27.32 18.92
N SER A 67 -14.02 26.88 18.19
CA SER A 67 -14.03 26.84 16.72
C SER A 67 -14.13 28.24 16.10
N SER A 68 -14.05 29.29 16.94
CA SER A 68 -13.97 30.69 16.54
C SER A 68 -12.56 31.14 16.15
N LEU A 69 -11.53 30.32 16.39
CA LEU A 69 -10.19 30.64 15.92
C LEU A 69 -10.14 30.57 14.38
N PRO A 70 -9.69 31.64 13.69
CA PRO A 70 -9.57 31.61 12.24
C PRO A 70 -8.60 30.51 11.83
N THR A 71 -9.02 29.68 10.87
CA THR A 71 -8.15 28.65 10.29
C THR A 71 -6.93 29.35 9.68
N PRO A 72 -5.70 28.93 10.02
CA PRO A 72 -4.52 29.50 9.40
C PRO A 72 -4.60 29.32 7.88
N PRO A 73 -4.12 30.29 7.08
CA PRO A 73 -4.09 30.14 5.64
C PRO A 73 -3.24 28.93 5.26
N ALA A 74 -3.63 28.24 4.18
CA ALA A 74 -2.83 27.14 3.66
C ALA A 74 -1.40 27.62 3.34
N PRO A 75 -0.37 26.79 3.59
CA PRO A 75 1.01 27.17 3.37
C PRO A 75 1.23 27.55 1.89
N SER A 76 2.03 28.59 1.64
CA SER A 76 2.40 29.01 0.29
C SER A 76 3.37 28.03 -0.38
N GLU A 77 4.19 27.36 0.43
CA GLU A 77 5.24 26.45 -0.02
C GLU A 77 5.19 25.14 0.78
N ILE A 78 5.43 24.03 0.10
CA ILE A 78 5.54 22.71 0.71
C ILE A 78 6.84 22.09 0.20
N TYR A 79 7.67 21.60 1.11
CA TYR A 79 8.96 20.98 0.79
C TYR A 79 9.04 19.50 1.18
N ALA A 80 7.98 18.98 1.81
CA ALA A 80 7.92 17.59 2.20
C ALA A 80 6.49 17.08 2.22
N TYR A 81 6.32 15.82 1.83
CA TYR A 81 5.08 15.07 2.00
C TYR A 81 5.33 13.84 2.86
N SER A 82 4.36 13.51 3.71
CA SER A 82 4.32 12.24 4.42
C SER A 82 3.24 11.36 3.82
N GLY A 83 3.53 10.09 3.60
CA GLY A 83 2.58 9.16 3.00
C GLY A 83 3.02 7.72 3.17
N GLU A 84 2.24 6.83 2.58
CA GLU A 84 2.51 5.39 2.52
C GLU A 84 3.06 5.00 1.15
N VAL A 85 4.10 4.18 1.13
CA VAL A 85 4.69 3.67 -0.10
C VAL A 85 3.76 2.63 -0.73
N THR A 86 3.28 2.89 -1.94
CA THR A 86 2.36 1.99 -2.67
C THR A 86 3.07 1.11 -3.69
N SER A 87 4.17 1.57 -4.27
CA SER A 87 5.01 0.82 -5.21
C SER A 87 6.43 1.39 -5.24
N ILE A 88 7.39 0.57 -5.65
CA ILE A 88 8.79 0.98 -5.86
C ILE A 88 9.25 0.39 -7.20
N GLU A 89 9.65 1.26 -8.12
CA GLU A 89 10.11 0.87 -9.46
C GLU A 89 11.46 1.52 -9.76
N GLY A 90 12.53 0.74 -9.67
CA GLY A 90 13.89 1.23 -9.91
C GLY A 90 14.27 2.35 -8.94
N LYS A 91 14.40 3.58 -9.45
CA LYS A 91 14.71 4.79 -8.65
C LYS A 91 13.47 5.64 -8.35
N THR A 92 12.27 5.10 -8.52
CA THR A 92 11.01 5.81 -8.31
C THR A 92 10.24 5.16 -7.16
N VAL A 93 9.79 5.99 -6.22
CA VAL A 93 8.93 5.60 -5.10
C VAL A 93 7.55 6.22 -5.31
N TYR A 94 6.52 5.39 -5.33
CA TYR A 94 5.13 5.83 -5.43
C TYR A 94 4.54 5.96 -4.03
N LEU A 95 3.90 7.09 -3.76
CA LEU A 95 3.45 7.48 -2.43
C LEU A 95 1.98 7.88 -2.46
N LYS A 96 1.19 7.30 -1.56
CA LYS A 96 -0.17 7.75 -1.30
C LYS A 96 -0.18 8.63 -0.06
N THR A 97 -0.75 9.82 -0.15
CA THR A 97 -0.86 10.77 0.96
C THR A 97 -2.26 11.35 1.05
N SER A 98 -2.55 12.03 2.15
CA SER A 98 -3.77 12.80 2.35
C SER A 98 -3.39 14.22 2.78
N VAL A 99 -3.84 15.21 2.01
CA VAL A 99 -3.55 16.62 2.25
C VAL A 99 -4.84 17.38 2.52
N GLN A 100 -4.78 18.43 3.34
CA GLN A 100 -5.93 19.29 3.56
C GLN A 100 -5.92 20.44 2.55
N GLU A 101 -6.93 20.48 1.68
CA GLU A 101 -7.14 21.53 0.70
C GLU A 101 -8.48 22.20 0.96
N ASN A 102 -8.48 23.51 1.20
CA ASN A 102 -9.70 24.28 1.47
C ASN A 102 -10.56 23.68 2.60
N GLY A 103 -9.92 23.11 3.63
CA GLY A 103 -10.60 22.46 4.76
C GLY A 103 -11.07 21.03 4.50
N VAL A 104 -10.88 20.49 3.30
CA VAL A 104 -11.26 19.11 2.93
C VAL A 104 -10.02 18.24 2.84
N LEU A 105 -10.10 17.02 3.38
CA LEU A 105 -9.04 16.03 3.23
C LEU A 105 -9.15 15.39 1.84
N VAL A 106 -8.08 15.50 1.04
CA VAL A 106 -8.00 15.00 -0.34
C VAL A 106 -6.87 13.99 -0.41
N GLU A 107 -7.14 12.80 -0.95
CA GLU A 107 -6.11 11.82 -1.25
C GLU A 107 -5.30 12.26 -2.48
N LYS A 108 -3.98 12.11 -2.41
CA LYS A 108 -3.07 12.38 -3.54
C LYS A 108 -2.09 11.23 -3.71
N ASP A 109 -1.88 10.87 -4.97
CA ASP A 109 -0.80 9.98 -5.38
C ASP A 109 0.39 10.83 -5.86
N LEU A 110 1.57 10.52 -5.34
CA LEU A 110 2.82 11.21 -5.59
C LEU A 110 3.84 10.25 -6.20
N ILE A 111 4.57 10.73 -7.20
CA ILE A 111 5.67 10.03 -7.86
C ILE A 111 6.97 10.68 -7.41
N ILE A 112 7.81 9.94 -6.71
CA ILE A 112 9.03 10.47 -6.13
C ILE A 112 10.23 9.86 -6.81
N ALA A 113 10.90 10.67 -7.62
CA ALA A 113 12.16 10.30 -8.24
C ALA A 113 13.30 10.42 -7.21
N THR A 114 14.17 9.41 -7.19
CA THR A 114 15.37 9.36 -6.36
C THR A 114 16.61 9.47 -7.25
N SER A 115 17.68 10.01 -6.69
CA SER A 115 18.99 10.11 -7.31
C SER A 115 20.05 9.44 -6.45
N ASP A 116 21.27 9.34 -6.96
CA ASP A 116 22.40 8.82 -6.17
C ASP A 116 22.76 9.73 -4.98
N ASN A 117 22.26 10.97 -4.97
CA ASN A 117 22.42 11.93 -3.86
C ASN A 117 21.24 11.93 -2.88
N THR A 118 20.20 11.12 -3.12
CA THR A 118 19.05 11.04 -2.22
C THR A 118 19.46 10.28 -0.96
N GLN A 119 19.25 10.89 0.21
CA GLN A 119 19.55 10.27 1.50
C GLN A 119 18.37 9.41 1.97
N PHE A 120 18.65 8.21 2.45
CA PHE A 120 17.64 7.34 3.04
C PHE A 120 17.93 7.10 4.51
N SER A 121 16.93 7.27 5.36
CA SER A 121 17.06 6.99 6.79
C SER A 121 15.82 6.33 7.36
N LYS A 122 16.00 5.60 8.46
CA LYS A 122 14.93 4.96 9.24
C LYS A 122 15.00 5.41 10.68
N LEU A 123 13.84 5.64 11.30
CA LEU A 123 13.77 5.97 12.71
C LEU A 123 14.07 4.73 13.58
N ASP A 124 15.08 4.84 14.45
CA ASP A 124 15.45 3.83 15.44
C ASP A 124 14.62 4.01 16.72
N ILE A 125 13.63 3.14 16.87
CA ILE A 125 12.75 3.11 18.04
C ILE A 125 13.33 2.33 19.23
N THR A 126 14.48 1.68 19.08
CA THR A 126 15.13 0.96 20.18
C THR A 126 15.78 1.93 21.17
N LYS A 127 16.01 3.18 20.76
CA LYS A 127 16.57 4.22 21.62
C LYS A 127 15.50 4.78 22.57
N PRO A 128 15.77 4.85 23.88
CA PRO A 128 14.81 5.37 24.86
C PRO A 128 14.42 6.82 24.53
N PRO A 129 13.18 7.26 24.84
CA PRO A 129 12.76 8.65 24.64
C PRO A 129 13.67 9.61 25.41
N VAL A 130 14.01 10.75 24.81
CA VAL A 130 14.89 11.71 25.47
C VAL A 130 14.15 12.34 26.66
N PRO A 131 14.80 12.46 27.84
CA PRO A 131 14.18 13.07 29.00
C PRO A 131 13.69 14.50 28.73
N PRO A 132 12.59 14.93 29.35
CA PRO A 132 12.12 16.31 29.25
C PRO A 132 13.22 17.30 29.65
N GLY A 133 13.55 18.24 28.76
CA GLY A 133 14.56 19.28 29.01
C GLY A 133 15.98 18.96 28.54
N ALA A 134 16.22 17.78 27.96
CA ALA A 134 17.47 17.48 27.26
C ALA A 134 17.37 17.84 25.77
N THR A 135 18.45 18.40 25.21
CA THR A 135 18.55 18.69 23.77
C THR A 135 18.74 17.39 23.02
N GLU A 136 17.71 16.95 22.30
CA GLU A 136 17.78 15.77 21.45
C GLU A 136 18.30 16.13 20.06
N ASN A 137 19.35 15.42 19.62
CA ASN A 137 19.75 15.45 18.22
C ASN A 137 18.93 14.40 17.46
N GLN A 138 17.91 14.82 16.70
CA GLN A 138 17.07 13.90 15.92
C GLN A 138 17.88 13.01 14.96
N ALA A 139 19.04 13.48 14.48
CA ALA A 139 19.91 12.69 13.62
C ALA A 139 20.47 11.45 14.33
N GLU A 140 20.59 11.47 15.67
CA GLU A 140 21.07 10.32 16.43
C GLU A 140 20.03 9.20 16.49
N ARG A 141 18.74 9.48 16.29
CA ARG A 141 17.71 8.44 16.15
C ARG A 141 17.53 7.95 14.72
N GLU A 142 18.25 8.52 13.76
CA GLU A 142 18.15 8.09 12.38
C GLU A 142 19.28 7.12 12.04
N GLN A 143 18.89 5.94 11.57
CA GLN A 143 19.81 5.00 10.96
C GLN A 143 19.81 5.23 9.45
N THR A 144 20.99 5.45 8.85
CA THR A 144 21.12 5.44 7.39
C THR A 144 20.76 4.06 6.86
N ILE A 145 19.87 4.03 5.89
CA ILE A 145 19.44 2.81 5.19
C ILE A 145 19.68 2.97 3.69
N GLN A 146 19.46 1.91 2.93
CA GLN A 146 19.48 1.90 1.47
C GLN A 146 18.05 1.85 0.90
N LEU A 147 17.88 2.23 -0.37
CA LEU A 147 16.56 2.21 -1.03
C LEU A 147 15.90 0.83 -1.01
N ASN A 148 16.69 -0.25 -1.10
CA ASN A 148 16.17 -1.62 -1.06
C ASN A 148 15.65 -2.06 0.32
N GLU A 149 15.87 -1.26 1.36
CA GLU A 149 15.30 -1.47 2.70
C GLU A 149 13.95 -0.77 2.87
N VAL A 150 13.57 0.12 1.95
CA VAL A 150 12.22 0.71 1.89
C VAL A 150 11.27 -0.30 1.26
N GLN A 151 10.13 -0.54 1.89
CA GLN A 151 9.15 -1.53 1.46
C GLN A 151 7.80 -0.91 1.16
N VAL A 152 7.01 -1.59 0.32
CA VAL A 152 5.60 -1.25 0.11
C VAL A 152 4.85 -1.41 1.44
N GLY A 153 4.05 -0.40 1.78
CA GLY A 153 3.36 -0.28 3.07
C GLY A 153 4.12 0.55 4.12
N ASP A 154 5.38 0.90 3.88
CA ASP A 154 6.12 1.78 4.80
C ASP A 154 5.53 3.19 4.78
N ARG A 155 5.39 3.80 5.96
CA ARG A 155 5.14 5.24 6.07
C ARG A 155 6.45 5.99 5.97
N VAL A 156 6.52 6.96 5.07
CA VAL A 156 7.73 7.75 4.85
C VAL A 156 7.43 9.24 4.83
N ILE A 157 8.48 10.03 5.03
CA ILE A 157 8.51 11.46 4.73
C ILE A 157 9.52 11.67 3.60
N ALA A 158 9.05 12.19 2.48
CA ALA A 158 9.90 12.55 1.36
C ALA A 158 10.07 14.06 1.30
N GLN A 159 11.33 14.51 1.33
CA GLN A 159 11.73 15.91 1.33
C GLN A 159 12.33 16.29 -0.02
N SER A 160 12.12 17.54 -0.44
CA SER A 160 12.69 18.12 -1.65
C SER A 160 13.32 19.49 -1.37
N ASN A 161 14.24 19.91 -2.22
CA ASN A 161 14.85 21.24 -2.16
C ASN A 161 14.02 22.30 -2.92
N GLU A 162 12.96 21.89 -3.60
CA GLU A 162 12.05 22.78 -4.32
C GLU A 162 10.64 22.74 -3.74
N ASN A 163 9.85 23.77 -4.06
CA ASN A 163 8.44 23.81 -3.68
C ASN A 163 7.65 22.76 -4.49
N VAL A 164 6.98 21.86 -3.78
CA VAL A 164 6.21 20.72 -4.31
C VAL A 164 4.71 20.83 -4.03
N LYS A 165 4.21 21.98 -3.59
CA LYS A 165 2.78 22.16 -3.22
C LYS A 165 1.79 21.71 -4.30
N GLU A 166 2.05 22.04 -5.56
CA GLU A 166 1.16 21.75 -6.69
C GLU A 166 1.67 20.60 -7.58
N LYS A 167 2.74 19.92 -7.14
CA LYS A 167 3.39 18.86 -7.91
C LYS A 167 2.89 17.49 -7.49
N THR A 168 2.65 16.64 -8.48
CA THR A 168 2.41 15.21 -8.30
C THR A 168 3.69 14.40 -8.50
N GLU A 169 4.71 14.99 -9.13
CA GLU A 169 6.01 14.36 -9.35
C GLU A 169 7.13 15.32 -8.95
N PHE A 170 8.11 14.83 -8.20
CA PHE A 170 9.29 15.60 -7.81
C PHE A 170 10.48 14.71 -7.43
N GLN A 171 11.67 15.32 -7.40
CA GLN A 171 12.88 14.66 -6.96
C GLN A 171 13.09 14.83 -5.44
N ALA A 172 13.28 13.72 -4.73
CA ALA A 172 13.56 13.75 -3.29
C ALA A 172 15.05 13.91 -3.00
N THR A 173 15.34 14.75 -2.00
CA THR A 173 16.68 14.92 -1.42
C THR A 173 16.88 14.01 -0.22
N LYS A 174 15.79 13.70 0.50
CA LYS A 174 15.80 12.77 1.63
C LYS A 174 14.48 12.01 1.74
N ILE A 175 14.55 10.72 2.00
CA ILE A 175 13.39 9.85 2.32
C ILE A 175 13.63 9.25 3.69
N ARG A 176 12.76 9.57 4.64
CA ARG A 176 12.81 9.05 6.02
C ARG A 176 11.67 8.07 6.24
N VAL A 177 11.99 6.82 6.57
CA VAL A 177 11.03 5.80 6.99
C VAL A 177 10.64 6.03 8.44
N LEU A 178 9.34 6.19 8.67
CA LEU A 178 8.75 6.29 9.98
C LEU A 178 8.60 4.88 10.55
N ALA A 179 8.81 4.74 11.86
CA ALA A 179 8.57 3.46 12.51
C ALA A 179 7.08 3.14 12.50
N THR A 180 6.73 2.02 11.89
CA THR A 180 5.37 1.45 11.97
C THR A 180 5.27 0.70 13.30
N GLU A 181 4.27 1.03 14.13
CA GLU A 181 3.98 0.24 15.33
C GLU A 181 3.62 -1.20 14.91
N LEU A 182 4.29 -2.18 15.51
CA LEU A 182 4.04 -3.62 15.32
C LEU A 182 2.82 -4.08 16.12
#